data_AF-A0A849HWN5-F1
#
_entry.id   AF-A0A849HWN5-F1
#
_cell.length_a   1.000
_cell.length_b   1.000
_cell.length_c   1.000
_cell.angle_alpha   90.00
_cell.angle_beta   90.00
_cell.angle_gamma   90.00
#
_symmetry.space_group_name_H-M   'P 1'
#
loop_
_entity.id
_entity.type
_entity.pdbx_description
1 polymer ?
#
loop_
_entity_poly.entity_id
_entity_poly.type
_entity_poly.pdbx_seq_one_letter_code
_entity_poly.pdbx_strand_id
1 'polypeptide(L)'
;MTWYPVATTNDFITERVKTIFLHDVKILLIHLNNRYYAIEDLCTHDGGDLSGGEIEGNEIICPRHGARFCITTGEALTPPAYEDIETFPLKIEGDIILIESEG
;
A
#
# COMPACT_ATOMS: atom_id res chain seq x y z
N MET A 1 12.42 4.88 -14.74
CA MET A 1 11.80 3.77 -13.98
C MET A 1 12.86 2.75 -13.61
N THR A 2 13.04 2.55 -12.31
CA THR A 2 14.05 1.67 -11.71
C THR A 2 13.37 0.80 -10.63
N TRP A 3 13.85 -0.43 -10.47
CA TRP A 3 13.37 -1.35 -9.43
C TRP A 3 14.21 -1.20 -8.17
N TYR A 4 13.56 -0.92 -7.04
CA TYR A 4 14.21 -0.74 -5.74
C TYR A 4 13.84 -1.88 -4.79
N PRO A 5 14.81 -2.56 -4.17
CA PRO A 5 14.51 -3.54 -3.13
C PRO A 5 14.01 -2.81 -1.88
N VAL A 6 12.82 -3.18 -1.39
CA VAL A 6 12.16 -2.47 -0.27
C VAL A 6 11.86 -3.36 0.93
N ALA A 7 11.67 -4.66 0.71
CA ALA A 7 11.31 -5.62 1.75
C ALA A 7 11.64 -7.05 1.31
N THR A 8 11.39 -8.01 2.19
CA THR A 8 11.42 -9.44 1.85
C THR A 8 10.06 -10.08 2.11
N THR A 9 9.76 -11.19 1.46
CA THR A 9 8.54 -11.97 1.73
C THR A 9 8.50 -12.50 3.17
N ASN A 10 9.67 -12.68 3.80
CA ASN A 10 9.80 -13.07 5.20
C ASN A 10 9.25 -12.02 6.18
N ASP A 11 9.19 -10.75 5.78
CA ASP A 11 8.56 -9.69 6.57
C ASP A 11 7.05 -9.93 6.80
N PHE A 12 6.42 -10.78 5.98
CA PHE A 12 4.98 -11.03 5.98
C PHE A 12 4.61 -12.43 6.51
N ILE A 13 5.52 -13.07 7.26
CA ILE A 13 5.24 -14.36 7.92
C ILE A 13 4.20 -14.18 9.04
N THR A 14 4.35 -13.13 9.85
CA THR A 14 3.44 -12.81 10.96
C THR A 14 2.62 -11.56 10.71
N GLU A 15 3.11 -10.66 9.88
CA GLU A 15 2.47 -9.39 9.57
C GLU A 15 1.74 -9.47 8.22
N ARG A 16 0.62 -8.73 8.11
CA ARG A 16 -0.10 -8.60 6.83
C ARG A 16 0.27 -7.34 6.07
N VAL A 17 0.89 -6.37 6.74
CA VAL A 17 1.23 -5.06 6.18
C VAL A 17 2.60 -4.62 6.65
N LYS A 18 3.28 -3.81 5.84
CA LYS A 18 4.55 -3.17 6.19
C LYS A 18 4.65 -1.82 5.49
N THR A 19 4.88 -0.76 6.27
CA THR A 19 5.18 0.57 5.72
C THR A 19 6.66 0.66 5.39
N ILE A 20 6.98 1.23 4.22
CA ILE A 20 8.33 1.59 3.80
C ILE A 20 8.35 3.05 3.33
N PHE A 21 9.55 3.64 3.30
CA PHE A 21 9.79 4.91 2.64
C PHE A 21 10.70 4.67 1.45
N LEU A 22 10.26 5.08 0.26
CA LEU A 22 11.07 5.07 -0.95
C LEU A 22 11.17 6.51 -1.45
N HIS A 23 12.36 7.09 -1.34
CA HIS A 23 12.56 8.54 -1.44
C HIS A 23 11.70 9.26 -0.40
N ASP A 24 10.86 10.22 -0.80
CA ASP A 24 9.96 10.97 0.08
C ASP A 24 8.52 10.43 0.06
N VAL A 25 8.27 9.28 -0.58
CA VAL A 25 6.95 8.66 -0.66
C VAL A 25 6.83 7.54 0.38
N LYS A 26 5.77 7.61 1.18
CA LYS A 26 5.41 6.58 2.16
C LYS A 26 4.52 5.54 1.48
N ILE A 27 4.97 4.29 1.46
CA ILE A 27 4.28 3.21 0.75
C ILE A 27 3.88 2.13 1.74
N LEU A 28 2.64 1.66 1.64
CA LEU A 28 2.11 0.54 2.38
C LEU A 28 2.16 -0.73 1.52
N LEU A 29 3.05 -1.65 1.90
CA LEU A 29 3.07 -3.00 1.36
C LEU A 29 2.02 -3.85 2.07
N ILE A 30 1.24 -4.61 1.30
CA ILE A 30 0.12 -5.42 1.81
C ILE A 30 0.24 -6.84 1.25
N HIS A 31 0.22 -7.84 2.13
CA HIS A 31 0.10 -9.25 1.76
C HIS A 31 -1.35 -9.72 1.95
N LEU A 32 -2.03 -9.95 0.83
CA LEU A 32 -3.45 -10.31 0.78
C LEU A 32 -3.67 -11.41 -0.28
N ASN A 33 -4.35 -12.49 0.11
CA ASN A 33 -4.69 -13.61 -0.78
C ASN A 33 -3.49 -14.17 -1.57
N ASN A 34 -2.35 -14.37 -0.88
CA ASN A 34 -1.07 -14.85 -1.45
C ASN A 34 -0.52 -13.95 -2.57
N ARG A 35 -0.87 -12.67 -2.56
CA ARG A 35 -0.34 -11.63 -3.45
C ARG A 35 0.12 -10.43 -2.64
N TYR A 36 1.09 -9.72 -3.20
CA TYR A 36 1.60 -8.50 -2.62
C TYR A 36 1.07 -7.31 -3.40
N TYR A 37 0.77 -6.25 -2.68
CA TYR A 37 0.32 -4.97 -3.21
C TYR A 37 1.14 -3.85 -2.58
N ALA A 38 1.28 -2.74 -3.29
CA ALA A 38 1.93 -1.54 -2.82
C ALA A 38 1.04 -0.36 -3.18
N ILE A 39 0.59 0.37 -2.16
CA ILE A 39 -0.24 1.57 -2.30
C ILE A 39 0.39 2.71 -1.51
N GLU A 40 0.07 3.94 -1.85
CA GLU A 40 0.52 5.09 -1.06
C GLU A 40 -0.08 4.99 0.35
N ASP A 41 0.74 5.20 1.38
CA ASP A 41 0.31 5.21 2.78
C ASP A 41 -0.18 6.61 3.20
N LEU A 42 -0.98 7.24 2.34
CA LEU A 42 -1.47 8.59 2.51
C LEU A 42 -2.92 8.68 2.00
N CYS A 43 -3.86 8.92 2.91
CA CYS A 43 -5.26 9.10 2.56
C CYS A 43 -5.45 10.41 1.80
N THR A 44 -5.93 10.36 0.56
CA THR A 44 -6.17 11.53 -0.29
C THR A 44 -7.19 12.52 0.26
N HIS A 45 -8.01 12.13 1.25
CA HIS A 45 -8.94 13.04 1.90
C HIS A 45 -8.24 14.15 2.71
N ASP A 46 -7.26 13.80 3.55
CA ASP A 46 -6.64 14.75 4.49
C ASP A 46 -5.20 14.44 4.91
N GLY A 47 -4.53 13.52 4.22
CA GLY A 47 -3.15 13.13 4.48
C GLY A 47 -2.95 12.23 5.70
N GLY A 48 -3.98 11.57 6.20
CA GLY A 48 -3.84 10.58 7.27
C GLY A 48 -3.21 9.26 6.80
N ASP A 49 -2.41 8.63 7.66
CA ASP A 49 -1.80 7.31 7.40
C ASP A 49 -2.87 6.22 7.23
N LEU A 50 -2.72 5.38 6.19
CA LEU A 50 -3.61 4.23 5.94
C LEU A 50 -3.14 2.97 6.68
N SER A 51 -1.86 2.85 7.00
CA SER A 51 -1.22 1.70 7.66
C SER A 51 -1.75 1.40 9.07
N GLY A 52 -2.41 2.36 9.72
CA GLY A 52 -3.15 2.14 10.97
C GLY A 52 -4.59 1.65 10.76
N GLY A 53 -5.02 1.47 9.51
CA GLY A 53 -6.37 1.11 9.10
C GLY A 53 -6.65 -0.39 9.13
N GLU A 54 -7.94 -0.72 9.07
CA GLU A 54 -8.40 -2.10 8.95
C GLU A 54 -8.48 -2.52 7.47
N ILE A 55 -8.20 -3.80 7.21
CA ILE A 55 -8.37 -4.41 5.88
C ILE A 55 -9.62 -5.29 5.90
N GLU A 56 -10.60 -4.95 5.06
CA GLU A 56 -11.82 -5.72 4.86
C GLU A 56 -11.91 -6.16 3.39
N GLY A 57 -11.88 -7.47 3.14
CA GLY A 57 -11.86 -7.98 1.77
C GLY A 57 -10.61 -7.50 1.00
N ASN A 58 -10.83 -6.70 -0.04
CA ASN A 58 -9.79 -6.06 -0.86
C ASN A 58 -9.69 -4.55 -0.62
N GLU A 59 -10.22 -4.05 0.49
CA GLU A 59 -10.28 -2.62 0.80
C GLU A 59 -9.48 -2.30 2.05
N ILE A 60 -8.85 -1.14 2.07
CA ILE A 60 -8.25 -0.55 3.26
C ILE A 60 -9.11 0.61 3.75
N ILE A 61 -9.39 0.64 5.05
CA ILE A 61 -10.24 1.64 5.68
C ILE A 61 -9.34 2.62 6.42
N CYS A 62 -9.34 3.88 5.99
CA CYS A 62 -8.61 4.94 6.66
C CYS A 62 -9.07 5.04 8.13
N PRO A 63 -8.17 4.88 9.11
CA PRO A 63 -8.53 4.81 10.52
C PRO A 63 -9.05 6.15 11.08
N ARG A 64 -8.86 7.25 10.35
CA ARG A 64 -9.21 8.59 10.79
C ARG A 64 -10.68 8.93 10.56
N HIS A 65 -11.15 8.82 9.32
CA HIS A 65 -12.50 9.23 8.92
C HIS A 65 -13.27 8.15 8.15
N GLY A 66 -12.71 6.95 7.99
CA GLY A 66 -13.40 5.81 7.40
C GLY A 66 -13.50 5.81 5.87
N ALA A 67 -12.78 6.68 5.17
CA ALA A 67 -12.63 6.58 3.70
C ALA A 67 -12.05 5.20 3.34
N ARG A 68 -12.54 4.60 2.25
CA ARG A 68 -12.15 3.25 1.83
C ARG A 68 -11.47 3.31 0.48
N PHE A 69 -10.39 2.55 0.32
CA PHE A 69 -9.65 2.47 -0.93
C PHE A 69 -9.47 1.01 -1.36
N CYS A 70 -9.55 0.77 -2.66
CA CYS A 70 -9.29 -0.54 -3.24
C CYS A 70 -7.79 -0.84 -3.22
N ILE A 71 -7.36 -1.87 -2.50
CA ILE A 71 -5.93 -2.25 -2.35
C ILE A 71 -5.31 -2.63 -3.70
N THR A 72 -6.11 -3.14 -4.63
CA THR A 72 -5.62 -3.62 -5.93
C THR A 72 -5.48 -2.51 -6.98
N THR A 73 -6.30 -1.46 -6.91
CA THR A 73 -6.39 -0.43 -7.96
C THR A 73 -6.11 0.98 -7.46
N GLY A 74 -6.11 1.21 -6.15
CA GLY A 74 -6.00 2.54 -5.54
C GLY A 74 -7.31 3.33 -5.53
N GLU A 75 -8.37 2.80 -6.15
CA GLU A 75 -9.64 3.51 -6.32
C GLU A 75 -10.25 3.96 -4.98
N ALA A 76 -10.67 5.22 -4.88
CA ALA A 76 -11.45 5.72 -3.76
C ALA A 76 -12.90 5.21 -3.85
N LEU A 77 -13.31 4.41 -2.86
CA LEU A 77 -14.59 3.69 -2.88
C LEU A 77 -15.69 4.39 -2.10
N THR A 78 -15.34 5.14 -1.06
CA THR A 78 -16.32 5.84 -0.21
C THR A 78 -15.86 7.22 0.20
N PRO A 79 -16.80 8.16 0.38
CA PRO A 79 -16.52 9.43 1.05
C PRO A 79 -15.89 9.20 2.45
N PRO A 80 -15.10 10.16 2.94
CA PRO A 80 -14.89 11.48 2.36
C PRO A 80 -13.76 11.58 1.31
N ALA A 81 -13.15 10.47 0.89
CA ALA A 81 -12.20 10.48 -0.24
C ALA A 81 -12.92 10.43 -1.59
N TYR A 82 -12.39 11.17 -2.56
CA TYR A 82 -12.88 11.22 -3.94
C TYR A 82 -11.75 11.11 -4.98
N GLU A 83 -10.51 11.10 -4.53
CA GLU A 83 -9.30 10.95 -5.34
C GLU A 83 -8.66 9.62 -5.01
N ASP A 84 -8.24 8.89 -6.04
CA ASP A 84 -7.58 7.59 -5.90
C ASP A 84 -6.20 7.77 -5.26
N ILE A 85 -5.76 6.78 -4.48
CA ILE A 85 -4.38 6.69 -4.01
C ILE A 85 -3.49 6.06 -5.08
N GLU A 86 -2.20 6.41 -5.07
CA GLU A 86 -1.25 5.82 -6.01
C GLU A 86 -1.02 4.33 -5.68
N THR A 87 -0.91 3.52 -6.74
CA THR A 87 -0.44 2.13 -6.65
C THR A 87 0.93 2.00 -7.28
N PHE A 88 1.81 1.23 -6.66
CA PHE A 88 3.17 1.06 -7.13
C PHE A 88 3.35 -0.34 -7.74
N PRO A 89 3.81 -0.45 -9.00
CA PRO A 89 4.16 -1.74 -9.57
C PRO A 89 5.21 -2.44 -8.71
N LEU A 90 4.99 -3.72 -8.45
CA LEU A 90 5.92 -4.54 -7.69
C LEU A 90 6.21 -5.87 -8.39
N LYS A 91 7.37 -6.44 -8.07
CA LYS A 91 7.72 -7.81 -8.44
C LYS A 91 8.50 -8.48 -7.30
N ILE A 92 8.59 -9.81 -7.38
CA ILE A 92 9.36 -10.62 -6.45
C ILE A 92 10.50 -11.29 -7.22
N GLU A 93 11.72 -11.15 -6.70
CA GLU A 93 12.90 -11.87 -7.18
C GLU A 93 13.49 -12.68 -6.02
N GLY A 94 13.28 -14.00 -6.04
CA GLY A 94 13.58 -14.84 -4.88
C GLY A 94 12.63 -14.54 -3.72
N ASP A 95 13.18 -14.06 -2.60
CA ASP A 95 12.43 -13.57 -1.45
C ASP A 95 12.40 -12.04 -1.36
N ILE A 96 12.99 -11.32 -2.32
CA ILE A 96 13.07 -9.86 -2.31
C ILE A 96 11.85 -9.27 -3.01
N ILE A 97 11.20 -8.30 -2.36
CA ILE A 97 10.13 -7.48 -2.93
C ILE A 97 10.77 -6.21 -3.49
N LEU A 98 10.53 -5.95 -4.79
CA LEU A 98 10.97 -4.76 -5.48
C LEU A 98 9.79 -3.91 -5.90
N ILE A 99 9.92 -2.58 -5.75
CA ILE A 99 8.97 -1.59 -6.25
C ILE A 99 9.59 -0.81 -7.42
N GLU A 100 8.79 -0.54 -8.45
CA GLU A 100 9.15 0.39 -9.51
C GLU A 100 8.86 1.83 -9.08
N SER A 101 9.86 2.70 -9.19
CA SER A 101 9.71 4.14 -8.97
C SER A 101 10.52 4.91 -10.00
N GLU A 102 10.12 6.14 -10.26
CA GLU A 102 11.05 7.14 -10.79
C GLU A 102 12.01 7.55 -9.67
N GLY A 103 13.28 7.71 -10.01
CA GLY A 103 14.35 8.02 -9.05
C GLY A 103 14.61 9.51 -8.94
#